data_AF-A0A519XV74-F1
#
_entry.id   AF-A0A519XV74-F1
#
_cell.length_a   1.000
_cell.length_b   1.000
_cell.length_c   1.000
_cell.angle_alpha   90.00
_cell.angle_beta   90.00
_cell.angle_gamma   90.00
#
_symmetry.space_group_name_H-M   'P 1'
#
loop_
_entity.id
_entity.type
_entity.pdbx_description
1 polymer ?
#
loop_
_entity_poly.entity_id
_entity_poly.type
_entity_poly.pdbx_seq_one_letter_code
_entity_poly.pdbx_strand_id
1 'polypeptide(L)' 'MIKRQQIKDLLKSTAFGAEVTVMGWVRTFRNNQFIALNDGSCMGNIQVVIDFNNLPDELLKRITTGAAISA' A
#
# COMPACT_ATOMS: atom_id res chain seq x y z
N MET A 1 7.88 11.18 14.55
CA MET A 1 8.23 10.18 13.52
C MET A 1 7.02 9.31 13.27
N ILE A 2 6.65 9.07 12.01
CA ILE A 2 5.53 8.17 11.67
C ILE A 2 5.96 6.73 11.94
N LYS A 3 5.15 5.96 12.66
CA LYS A 3 5.45 4.56 12.99
C LYS A 3 4.93 3.66 11.86
N ARG A 4 5.82 3.24 10.96
CA ARG A 4 5.46 2.26 9.92
C ARG A 4 5.41 0.83 10.48
N GLN A 5 4.55 0.00 9.91
CA GLN A 5 4.52 -1.46 10.11
C GLN A 5 5.12 -2.15 8.87
N GLN A 6 5.93 -3.18 9.09
CA GLN A 6 6.53 -3.93 7.98
C GLN A 6 5.50 -4.89 7.37
N ILE A 7 5.51 -5.02 6.05
CA ILE A 7 4.58 -5.89 5.33
C ILE A 7 4.73 -7.35 5.77
N LYS A 8 5.96 -7.82 6.00
CA LYS A 8 6.22 -9.20 6.47
C LYS A 8 5.48 -9.55 7.77
N ASP A 9 5.27 -8.57 8.64
CA ASP A 9 4.67 -8.76 9.96
C ASP A 9 3.13 -8.67 9.83
N LEU A 10 2.64 -7.71 9.02
CA LEU A 10 1.22 -7.58 8.73
C LEU A 10 0.64 -8.81 8.02
N LEU A 11 1.40 -9.41 7.09
CA LEU A 11 0.98 -10.64 6.40
C LEU A 11 0.83 -11.85 7.34
N LYS A 12 1.39 -11.79 8.56
CA LYS A 12 1.25 -12.81 9.61
C LYS A 12 0.30 -12.40 10.71
N SER A 13 -0.17 -11.16 10.71
CA SER A 13 -1.01 -10.60 11.76
C SER A 13 -2.44 -11.13 11.66
N THR A 14 -3.04 -11.41 12.81
CA THR A 14 -4.48 -11.71 12.95
C THR A 14 -5.25 -10.55 13.59
N ALA A 15 -4.60 -9.39 13.79
CA ALA A 15 -5.22 -8.19 14.34
C ALA A 15 -5.95 -7.40 13.24
N PHE A 16 -7.12 -7.89 12.85
CA PHE A 16 -7.97 -7.24 11.85
C PHE A 16 -8.64 -5.96 12.39
N GLY A 17 -8.95 -5.02 11.50
CA GLY A 17 -9.63 -3.76 11.84
C GLY A 17 -8.76 -2.71 12.52
N ALA A 18 -7.47 -2.98 12.75
CA ALA A 18 -6.52 -2.00 13.26
C ALA A 18 -6.11 -1.02 12.16
N GLU A 19 -6.03 0.26 12.49
CA GLU A 19 -5.38 1.26 11.65
C GLU A 19 -3.85 1.08 11.73
N VAL A 20 -3.22 0.99 10.56
CA VAL A 20 -1.78 0.81 10.42
C VAL A 20 -1.27 1.72 9.30
N THR A 21 0.02 2.03 9.33
CA THR A 21 0.69 2.75 8.25
C THR A 21 1.73 1.85 7.62
N VAL A 22 1.66 1.65 6.31
CA VAL A 22 2.64 0.92 5.50
C VAL A 22 3.35 1.86 4.54
N MET A 23 4.63 1.57 4.27
CA MET A 23 5.43 2.37 3.37
C MET A 23 6.24 1.45 2.48
N GLY A 24 6.21 1.70 1.17
CA GLY A 24 6.91 0.85 0.20
C GLY A 24 6.78 1.38 -1.23
N TRP A 25 7.09 0.51 -2.18
CA TRP A 25 7.04 0.79 -3.61
C TRP A 25 5.94 0.01 -4.31
N VAL A 26 5.19 0.69 -5.18
CA VAL A 26 4.13 0.10 -5.98
C VAL A 26 4.72 -0.92 -6.95
N ARG A 27 4.26 -2.17 -6.88
CA ARG A 27 4.62 -3.23 -7.82
C ARG A 27 3.69 -3.29 -9.02
N THR A 28 2.39 -3.16 -8.77
CA THR A 28 1.36 -3.03 -9.81
C THR A 28 0.21 -2.19 -9.28
N PHE A 29 -0.43 -1.43 -10.18
CA PHE A 29 -1.69 -0.75 -9.91
C PHE A 29 -2.72 -1.19 -10.95
N ARG A 30 -3.86 -1.74 -10.51
CA ARG A 30 -4.86 -2.38 -11.39
C ARG A 30 -6.24 -1.81 -11.15
N ASN A 31 -7.00 -1.64 -12.23
CA ASN A 31 -8.39 -1.14 -12.22
C ASN A 31 -8.56 0.19 -11.45
N ASN A 32 -7.52 1.03 -11.38
CA ASN A 32 -7.48 2.25 -10.58
C ASN A 32 -7.85 2.07 -9.09
N GLN A 33 -7.78 0.84 -8.56
CA GLN A 33 -8.30 0.49 -7.25
C GLN A 33 -7.35 -0.38 -6.43
N PHE A 34 -6.63 -1.31 -7.06
CA PHE A 34 -5.82 -2.31 -6.37
C PHE A 34 -4.33 -2.03 -6.56
N ILE A 35 -3.65 -1.63 -5.49
CA ILE A 35 -2.20 -1.50 -5.44
C ILE A 35 -1.61 -2.76 -4.81
N ALA A 36 -0.66 -3.39 -5.50
CA ALA A 36 0.27 -4.31 -4.86
C ALA A 36 1.47 -3.52 -4.34
N LEU A 37 1.64 -3.43 -3.03
CA LEU A 37 2.72 -2.69 -2.38
C LEU A 37 3.76 -3.66 -1.81
N ASN A 38 5.04 -3.32 -1.95
CA ASN A 38 6.15 -4.10 -1.37
C ASN A 38 7.16 -3.16 -0.71
N ASP A 39 7.69 -3.56 0.45
CA ASP A 39 8.61 -2.76 1.27
C ASP A 39 10.01 -3.42 1.40
N GLY A 40 10.26 -4.51 0.65
CA GLY A 40 11.48 -5.31 0.72
C GLY A 40 11.62 -6.20 1.96
N SER A 41 10.67 -6.17 2.90
CA SER A 41 10.76 -6.95 4.14
C SER A 41 10.48 -8.45 3.94
N CYS A 42 9.81 -8.81 2.85
CA CYS A 42 9.58 -10.18 2.40
C CYS A 42 9.25 -10.23 0.89
N MET A 43 9.14 -11.44 0.33
CA MET A 43 8.76 -11.67 -1.07
C MET A 43 7.28 -11.36 -1.35
N GLY A 44 6.43 -11.37 -0.31
CA GLY A 44 5.00 -11.11 -0.41
C GLY A 44 4.69 -9.63 -0.66
N ASN A 45 3.56 -9.37 -1.33
CA ASN A 45 3.00 -8.02 -1.48
C ASN A 45 1.78 -7.88 -0.57
N ILE A 46 1.56 -6.68 -0.03
CA ILE A 46 0.28 -6.34 0.60
C ILE A 46 -0.61 -5.65 -0.42
N GLN A 47 -1.91 -5.96 -0.39
CA GLN A 47 -2.88 -5.30 -1.25
C GLN A 47 -3.44 -4.07 -0.54
N VAL A 48 -3.28 -2.90 -1.15
CA VAL A 48 -3.94 -1.66 -0.74
C VAL A 48 -5.10 -1.41 -1.68
N VAL A 49 -6.30 -1.18 -1.12
CA VAL A 49 -7.52 -0.90 -1.87
C VAL A 49 -7.82 0.59 -1.74
N ILE A 50 -7.92 1.28 -2.87
CA ILE A 50 -8.22 2.71 -2.91
C ILE A 50 -9.71 2.92 -3.07
N ASP A 51 -10.25 3.89 -2.34
CA ASP A 51 -11.53 4.50 -2.66
C ASP A 51 -11.31 5.66 -3.65
N PHE A 52 -11.51 5.38 -4.94
CA PHE A 52 -11.27 6.35 -6.01
C PHE A 52 -12.25 7.53 -5.98
N ASN A 53 -13.41 7.41 -5.30
CA ASN A 53 -14.34 8.55 -5.17
C ASN A 53 -13.79 9.64 -4.24
N ASN A 54 -12.88 9.27 -3.34
CA ASN A 54 -12.32 10.13 -2.31
C ASN A 54 -10.86 10.50 -2.55
N LEU A 55 -10.24 10.03 -3.65
CA LEU A 55 -8.86 10.36 -4.00
C LEU A 55 -8.83 11.38 -5.16
N PRO A 56 -8.07 12.49 -5.05
CA PRO A 56 -7.93 13.42 -6.16
C PRO A 56 -7.33 12.74 -7.41
N ASP A 57 -7.87 13.03 -8.59
CA ASP A 57 -7.41 12.49 -9.88
C ASP A 57 -5.91 12.69 -10.12
N GLU A 58 -5.37 13.84 -9.69
CA GLU A 58 -3.95 14.14 -9.80
C GLU A 58 -3.10 13.17 -8.98
N LEU A 59 -3.56 12.77 -7.79
CA LEU A 59 -2.88 11.80 -6.96
C LEU A 59 -2.98 10.40 -7.56
N LEU A 60 -4.16 10.01 -8.05
CA LEU A 60 -4.37 8.73 -8.74
C LEU A 60 -3.38 8.54 -9.90
N LYS A 61 -3.18 9.57 -10.72
CA LYS A 61 -2.23 9.54 -11.85
C LYS A 61 -0.77 9.39 -11.43
N ARG A 62 -0.42 9.71 -10.18
CA ARG A 62 0.94 9.57 -9.64
C ARG A 62 1.22 8.17 -9.08
N ILE A 63 0.20 7.33 -8.91
CA ILE A 63 0.34 5.95 -8.44
C ILE A 63 0.75 5.08 -9.62
N THR A 64 2.05 5.06 -9.90
CA THR A 64 2.64 4.29 -11.00
C THR A 64 3.55 3.19 -10.46
N THR A 65 3.88 2.19 -11.27
CA THR A 65 4.87 1.16 -10.91
C THR A 65 6.20 1.81 -10.51
N GLY A 66 6.74 1.42 -9.36
CA GLY A 66 7.96 1.98 -8.79
C GLY A 66 7.75 3.24 -7.94
N ALA A 67 6.54 3.81 -7.89
CA ALA A 67 6.26 4.94 -7.02
C ALA A 67 6.40 4.54 -5.54
N ALA A 68 7.09 5.38 -4.75
CA ALA A 68 7.13 5.24 -3.31
C ALA A 68 5.90 5.91 -2.68
N ILE A 69 5.19 5.19 -1.81
CA ILE A 69 3.98 5.68 -1.15
C ILE A 69 3.98 5.37 0.34
N SER A 70 3.27 6.20 1.10
CA SER A 70 2.80 5.92 2.46
C SER A 70 1.30 5.72 2.36
N ALA A 71 0.81 4.57 2.84
CA ALA A 71 -0.60 4.21 2.85
C ALA A 71 -1.04 3.79 4.25
#